data_AF-A0A447RNC5-F1
#
_entry.id   AF-A0A447RNC5-F1
#
_cell.length_a   1.000
_cell.length_b   1.000
_cell.length_c   1.000
_cell.angle_alpha   90.00
_cell.angle_beta   90.00
_cell.angle_gamma   90.00
#
_symmetry.space_group_name_H-M   'P 1'
#
loop_
_entity.id
_entity.type
_entity.pdbx_description
1 polymer ?
#
loop_
_entity_poly.entity_id
_entity_poly.type
_entity_poly.pdbx_seq_one_letter_code
_entity_poly.pdbx_strand_id
1 'polypeptide(L)' 'MAIKINIYRVAKDSRIIDAMIHAAHNGKKVTVVVELQARFDEEANIHWAKRLTEAGVHVIFSAQV' A
#
# COMPACT_ATOMS: atom_id res chain seq x y z
N MET A 1 -7.88 -0.87 -17.07
CA MET A 1 -8.01 0.24 -16.09
C MET A 1 -7.02 0.01 -14.96
N ALA A 2 -6.33 1.05 -14.48
CA ALA A 2 -5.28 0.92 -13.46
C ALA A 2 -5.45 1.98 -12.36
N ILE A 3 -4.99 1.68 -11.15
CA ILE A 3 -5.01 2.57 -9.98
C ILE A 3 -3.59 2.72 -9.46
N LYS A 4 -3.16 3.95 -9.21
CA LYS A 4 -1.86 4.26 -8.61
C LYS A 4 -2.06 5.19 -7.41
N ILE A 5 -1.43 4.90 -6.28
CA ILE A 5 -1.52 5.72 -5.07
C ILE A 5 -0.19 5.74 -4.32
N ASN A 6 0.11 6.88 -3.69
CA ASN A 6 1.24 7.01 -2.80
C ASN A 6 0.71 7.07 -1.36
N ILE A 7 1.32 6.28 -0.50
CA ILE A 7 0.93 6.09 0.88
C ILE A 7 2.11 6.49 1.78
N TYR A 8 1.89 7.53 2.57
CA TYR A 8 2.86 8.03 3.55
C TYR A 8 2.59 7.48 4.95
N ARG A 9 1.33 7.61 5.39
CA ARG A 9 0.86 7.15 6.70
C ARG A 9 -0.58 6.67 6.59
N VAL A 10 -0.88 5.55 7.24
CA VAL A 10 -2.19 4.90 7.18
C VAL A 10 -2.56 4.39 8.55
N ALA A 11 -3.78 4.73 9.01
CA ALA A 11 -4.33 4.18 10.23
C ALA A 11 -4.48 2.65 10.13
N LYS A 12 -4.39 1.95 11.27
CA LYS A 12 -4.50 0.47 11.37
C LYS A 12 -5.75 -0.14 10.69
N ASP A 13 -6.81 0.63 10.49
CA ASP A 13 -8.06 0.20 9.84
C ASP A 13 -8.43 1.12 8.66
N SER A 14 -7.51 1.27 7.71
CA SER A 14 -7.76 2.14 6.57
C SER A 14 -8.59 1.48 5.48
N ARG A 15 -9.78 2.05 5.28
CA ARG A 15 -10.69 1.74 4.17
C ARG A 15 -10.01 1.89 2.79
N ILE A 16 -8.96 2.70 2.68
CA ILE A 16 -8.21 2.85 1.41
C ILE A 16 -7.46 1.56 1.08
N ILE A 17 -6.85 0.91 2.07
CA ILE A 17 -6.14 -0.36 1.84
C ILE A 17 -7.12 -1.43 1.39
N ASP A 18 -8.25 -1.57 2.08
CA ASP A 18 -9.27 -2.56 1.73
C ASP A 18 -9.84 -2.31 0.31
N ALA A 19 -10.05 -1.03 -0.06
CA ALA A 19 -10.47 -0.68 -1.41
C ALA A 19 -9.42 -1.06 -2.48
N MET A 20 -8.13 -0.92 -2.18
CA MET A 20 -7.06 -1.33 -3.10
C MET A 20 -6.99 -2.84 -3.26
N ILE A 21 -7.14 -3.59 -2.16
CA ILE A 21 -7.23 -5.05 -2.17
C ILE A 21 -8.43 -5.49 -3.03
N HIS A 22 -9.61 -4.91 -2.79
CA HIS A 22 -10.80 -5.19 -3.59
C HIS A 22 -10.60 -4.87 -5.07
N ALA A 23 -9.93 -3.76 -5.39
CA ALA A 23 -9.64 -3.41 -6.78
C ALA A 23 -8.70 -4.43 -7.45
N ALA A 24 -7.67 -4.89 -6.74
CA ALA A 24 -6.76 -5.92 -7.24
C ALA A 24 -7.48 -7.27 -7.46
N HIS A 25 -8.32 -7.69 -6.50
CA HIS A 25 -9.15 -8.90 -6.65
C HIS A 25 -10.12 -8.82 -7.83
N ASN A 26 -10.61 -7.62 -8.15
CA ASN A 26 -11.43 -7.37 -9.34
C ASN A 26 -10.61 -7.28 -10.65
N GLY A 27 -9.34 -7.69 -10.64
CA GLY A 27 -8.48 -7.74 -11.82
C GLY A 27 -7.94 -6.38 -12.28
N LYS A 28 -8.06 -5.32 -11.46
CA LYS A 28 -7.45 -4.02 -11.78
C LYS A 28 -5.97 -4.07 -11.46
N LYS A 29 -5.15 -3.43 -12.32
CA LYS A 29 -3.73 -3.21 -12.00
C LYS A 29 -3.63 -2.12 -10.95
N VAL A 30 -3.28 -2.48 -9.72
CA VAL A 30 -3.12 -1.55 -8.60
C VAL A 30 -1.63 -1.44 -8.27
N THR A 31 -1.15 -0.21 -8.12
CA THR A 31 0.22 0.09 -7.67
C THR A 31 0.17 1.02 -6.48
N VAL A 32 0.90 0.68 -5.41
CA VAL A 32 0.98 1.47 -4.18
C VAL A 32 2.44 1.79 -3.92
N VAL A 33 2.77 3.07 -3.76
CA VAL A 33 4.08 3.49 -3.25
C VAL A 33 3.98 3.65 -1.74
N VAL A 34 4.86 3.02 -0.97
CA VAL A 34 4.92 3.09 0.50
C VAL A 34 6.24 3.73 0.91
N GLU A 35 6.17 4.78 1.71
CA GLU A 35 7.35 5.45 2.25
C GLU A 35 7.74 4.84 3.61
N LEU A 36 8.90 4.18 3.67
CA LEU A 36 9.33 3.47 4.89
C LEU A 36 9.87 4.41 5.97
N GLN A 37 10.38 5.58 5.60
CA GLN A 37 11.01 6.52 6.53
C GLN A 37 10.02 7.48 7.22
N ALA A 38 8.71 7.20 7.19
CA ALA A 38 7.76 7.92 8.02
C ALA A 38 8.13 7.70 9.50
N ARG A 39 8.76 8.69 10.13
CA ARG A 39 9.22 8.63 11.52
C ARG A 39 8.06 8.10 12.39
N PHE A 40 8.31 6.97 13.06
CA PHE A 40 7.43 6.26 14.00
C PHE A 40 6.39 5.27 13.44
N ASP A 41 6.32 5.01 12.12
CA ASP A 41 5.28 4.14 11.52
C ASP A 41 5.82 2.96 10.70
N GLU A 42 7.11 2.62 10.83
CA GLU A 42 7.77 1.62 9.99
C GLU A 42 7.11 0.24 10.07
N GLU A 43 6.79 -0.25 11.28
CA GLU A 43 6.10 -1.54 11.46
C GLU A 43 4.71 -1.58 10.80
N ALA A 44 3.97 -0.48 10.88
CA ALA A 44 2.66 -0.38 10.26
C ALA A 44 2.79 -0.40 8.73
N ASN A 45 3.74 0.34 8.18
CA ASN A 45 3.98 0.39 6.73
C ASN A 45 4.44 -0.97 6.18
N ILE A 46 5.27 -1.71 6.92
CA ILE A 46 5.67 -3.08 6.58
C ILE A 46 4.45 -4.02 6.59
N HIS A 47 3.60 -3.93 7.62
CA HIS A 47 2.39 -4.74 7.71
C HIS A 47 1.47 -4.51 6.50
N TRP A 48 1.26 -3.25 6.12
CA TRP A 48 0.42 -2.90 4.98
C TRP A 48 1.00 -3.35 3.65
N ALA A 49 2.29 -3.15 3.45
CA ALA A 49 2.98 -3.59 2.25
C ALA A 49 2.84 -5.11 2.05
N LYS A 50 2.96 -5.88 3.14
CA LYS A 50 2.75 -7.33 3.11
C LYS A 50 1.32 -7.69 2.70
N ARG A 51 0.30 -7.11 3.37
CA ARG A 51 -1.12 -7.36 3.05
C ARG A 51 -1.47 -6.99 1.60
N LEU A 52 -0.99 -5.85 1.11
CA LEU A 52 -1.22 -5.40 -0.26
C LEU A 52 -0.56 -6.34 -1.28
N THR A 53 0.68 -6.75 -1.03
CA THR A 53 1.41 -7.68 -1.90
C THR A 53 0.71 -9.03 -1.98
N GLU A 54 0.25 -9.57 -0.84
CA GLU A 54 -0.52 -10.82 -0.78
C GLU A 54 -1.83 -10.75 -1.58
N ALA A 55 -2.44 -9.56 -1.67
CA ALA A 55 -3.64 -9.31 -2.47
C ALA A 55 -3.38 -9.08 -3.97
N GLY A 56 -2.12 -9.17 -4.42
CA GLY A 56 -1.74 -8.96 -5.83
C GLY A 56 -1.57 -7.49 -6.22
N VAL A 57 -1.48 -6.58 -5.26
CA VAL A 57 -1.14 -5.17 -5.50
C VAL A 57 0.37 -5.04 -5.70
N HIS A 58 0.79 -4.25 -6.70
CA HIS A 58 2.20 -3.96 -6.90
C HIS A 58 2.67 -2.89 -5.91
N VAL A 59 3.45 -3.28 -4.91
CA VAL A 59 3.98 -2.36 -3.89
C VAL A 59 5.38 -1.89 -4.28
N ILE A 60 5.62 -0.59 -4.21
CA ILE A 60 6.92 0.06 -4.44
C ILE A 60 7.32 0.74 -3.13
N PHE A 61 8.53 0.51 -2.65
CA PHE A 61 9.05 1.23 -1.49
C PHE A 61 9.85 2.44 -1.95
N SER A 62 9.54 3.62 -1.42
CA SER A 62 10.36 4.82 -1.62
C SER A 62 11.27 5.03 -0.41
N ALA A 63 12.57 5.07 -0.65
CA ALA A 63 13.56 5.61 0.28
C ALA A 63 13.88 7.04 -0.19
N GLN A 64 13.75 8.02 0.69
CA GLN A 64 14.11 9.40 0.39
C GLN A 64 15.65 9.46 0.46
N VAL A 65 16.30 9.49 -0.70
CA VAL A 65 17.76 9.70 -0.82
C VAL A 65 18.07 11.17 -0.53
#